data_AF-A0A8S3ZG95-F1
#
_entry.id   AF-A0A8S3ZG95-F1
#
_cell.length_a   1.000
_cell.length_b   1.000
_cell.length_c   1.000
_cell.angle_alpha   90.00
_cell.angle_beta   90.00
_cell.angle_gamma   90.00
#
_symmetry.space_group_name_H-M   'P 1'
#
loop_
_entity.id
_entity.type
_entity.pdbx_description
1 polymer ?
#
loop_
_entity_poly.entity_id
_entity_poly.type
_entity_poly.pdbx_seq_one_letter_code
_entity_poly.pdbx_strand_id
1 'polypeptide(L)' 'LAITDLGCLSTLLWTNICMTPAFYSLDLPFEPIQFQFVTSGIPHVMFSRISSWITALVTLERCLCITMPLK' A
#
# COMPACT_ATOMS: atom_id res chain seq x y z
N LEU A 1 -7.90 -8.51 0.24
CA LEU A 1 -6.58 -8.71 -0.40
C LEU A 1 -6.48 -7.93 -1.70
N ALA A 2 -7.30 -8.21 -2.72
CA ALA A 2 -7.23 -7.53 -4.03
C ALA A 2 -7.34 -5.99 -3.97
N ILE A 3 -8.25 -5.45 -3.14
CA ILE A 3 -8.40 -3.99 -2.99
C ILE A 3 -7.12 -3.36 -2.41
N THR A 4 -6.53 -4.02 -1.42
CA THR A 4 -5.31 -3.55 -0.76
C THR A 4 -4.11 -3.65 -1.70
N ASP A 5 -4.06 -4.69 -2.53
CA ASP A 5 -3.04 -4.87 -3.57
C ASP A 5 -3.11 -3.77 -4.64
N LEU A 6 -4.32 -3.45 -5.11
CA LEU A 6 -4.56 -2.30 -6.00
C LEU A 6 -4.15 -0.97 -5.34
N GLY A 7 -4.35 -0.82 -4.03
CA GLY A 7 -3.87 0.31 -3.23
C GLY A 7 -2.33 0.42 -3.21
N CYS A 8 -1.63 -0.69 -3.04
CA CYS A 8 -0.16 -0.73 -3.14
C CYS A 8 0.31 -0.35 -4.56
N LEU A 9 -0.32 -0.89 -5.61
CA LEU A 9 0.05 -0.61 -6.99
C LEU A 9 -0.21 0.84 -7.38
N SER A 10 -1.33 1.41 -6.98
CA SER A 10 -1.65 2.82 -7.25
C SER A 10 -0.67 3.78 -6.58
N THR A 11 -0.30 3.53 -5.32
CA THR A 11 0.73 4.32 -4.62
C THR A 11 2.12 4.14 -5.25
N LEU A 12 2.47 2.93 -5.68
CA LEU A 12 3.71 2.69 -6.43
C LEU A 12 3.75 3.43 -7.77
N LEU A 13 2.64 3.46 -8.52
CA LEU A 13 2.51 4.22 -9.76
C LEU A 13 2.68 5.72 -9.49
N TRP A 14 2.07 6.22 -8.42
CA TRP A 14 2.20 7.61 -8.00
C TRP A 14 3.65 7.99 -7.67
N THR A 15 4.38 7.12 -6.93
CA THR A 15 5.83 7.28 -6.71
C THR A 15 6.61 7.43 -8.00
N ASN A 16 6.32 6.59 -9.01
CA ASN A 16 7.02 6.65 -10.29
C ASN A 16 6.77 7.98 -11.03
N ILE A 17 5.53 8.48 -10.97
CA ILE A 17 5.18 9.78 -11.54
C ILE A 17 5.95 10.90 -10.83
N CYS A 18 5.97 10.91 -9.49
CA CYS A 18 6.69 11.93 -8.72
C CYS A 18 8.21 11.90 -8.92
N MET A 19 8.82 10.73 -9.18
CA MET A 19 10.25 10.58 -9.44
C MET A 19 10.66 10.95 -10.89
N THR A 20 9.69 11.27 -11.75
CA THR A 20 9.97 11.64 -13.14
C THR A 20 10.55 13.06 -13.18
N PRO A 21 11.61 13.33 -13.97
CA PRO A 21 12.21 14.67 -14.06
C PRO A 21 11.22 15.75 -14.53
N ALA A 22 10.21 15.35 -15.31
CA ALA A 22 9.10 16.22 -15.70
C ALA A 22 8.35 16.77 -14.48
N PHE A 23 8.18 15.98 -13.41
CA PHE A 23 7.50 16.39 -12.17
C PHE A 23 8.30 17.43 -11.39
N TYR A 24 9.63 17.27 -11.33
CA TYR A 24 10.53 18.24 -10.68
C TYR A 24 10.66 19.55 -11.45
N SER A 25 10.39 19.55 -12.76
CA SER A 25 10.39 20.76 -13.57
C SER A 25 9.11 21.59 -13.46
N LEU A 26 8.07 21.11 -12.75
CA LEU A 26 6.90 21.94 -12.45
C LEU A 26 7.24 22.95 -11.35
N ASP A 27 6.76 24.18 -11.54
CA ASP A 27 6.80 25.24 -10.53
C ASP A 27 5.72 24.98 -9.46
N LEU A 28 6.02 24.03 -8.57
CA LEU A 28 5.12 23.61 -7.50
C LEU A 28 5.35 24.48 -6.26
N PRO A 29 4.28 24.88 -5.53
CA PRO A 29 4.41 25.67 -4.31
C PRO A 29 4.93 24.85 -3.12
N PHE A 30 5.28 23.58 -3.32
CA PHE A 30 5.71 22.64 -2.29
C PHE A 30 6.92 21.85 -2.77
N GLU A 31 7.73 21.41 -1.80
CA GLU A 31 8.90 20.57 -2.07
C GLU A 31 8.46 19.16 -2.53
N PRO A 32 8.80 18.73 -3.77
CA PRO A 32 8.31 17.49 -4.36
C PRO A 32 8.57 16.24 -3.51
N ILE A 33 9.72 16.19 -2.82
CA ILE A 33 10.12 15.01 -2.05
C ILE A 33 9.30 14.83 -0.77
N GLN A 34 8.97 15.92 -0.07
CA GLN A 34 8.11 15.85 1.11
C GLN A 34 6.68 15.48 0.73
N PHE A 35 6.20 16.06 -0.38
CA PHE A 35 4.89 15.74 -0.92
C PHE A 35 4.78 14.26 -1.32
N GLN A 36 5.78 13.73 -2.03
CA GLN A 36 5.84 12.32 -2.40
C GLN A 36 5.89 11.39 -1.17
N PHE A 37 6.65 11.76 -0.13
CA PHE A 37 6.73 10.96 1.09
C PHE A 37 5.38 10.82 1.78
N VAL A 38 4.63 11.92 1.90
CA VAL A 38 3.30 11.93 2.54
C VAL A 38 2.25 11.25 1.67
N THR A 39 2.24 11.52 0.36
CA THR A 39 1.20 11.04 -0.56
C THR A 39 1.43 9.64 -1.10
N SER A 40 2.66 9.13 -1.05
CA SER A 40 2.99 7.79 -1.52
C SER A 40 3.57 6.90 -0.45
N GLY A 41 4.57 7.39 0.29
CA GLY A 41 5.28 6.59 1.29
C GLY A 41 4.36 6.09 2.40
N ILE A 42 3.67 7.02 3.06
CA ILE A 42 2.72 6.69 4.14
C ILE A 42 1.61 5.73 3.65
N PRO A 43 0.84 6.04 2.59
CA PRO A 43 -0.24 5.15 2.16
C PRO A 43 0.25 3.79 1.65
N HIS A 44 1.40 3.72 0.99
CA HIS A 44 1.99 2.43 0.59
C HIS A 44 2.31 1.55 1.80
N VAL A 45 2.91 2.12 2.86
CA VAL A 45 3.15 1.39 4.12
C VAL A 45 1.82 0.94 4.75
N MET A 46 0.81 1.80 4.78
CA MET A 46 -0.51 1.44 5.32
C MET A 46 -1.15 0.26 4.56
N PHE A 47 -1.17 0.30 3.23
CA PHE A 47 -1.70 -0.80 2.42
C PHE A 47 -0.90 -2.10 2.62
N SER A 48 0.44 -2.03 2.66
CA SER A 48 1.27 -3.22 2.91
C SER A 48 0.96 -3.87 4.25
N ARG A 49 0.74 -3.08 5.31
CA ARG A 49 0.36 -3.58 6.63
C ARG A 49 -1.03 -4.20 6.60
N ILE A 50 -2.01 -3.54 6.01
CA ILE A 50 -3.38 -4.09 5.88
C ILE A 50 -3.34 -5.44 5.14
N SER A 51 -2.55 -5.56 4.08
CA SER A 51 -2.40 -6.80 3.32
C SER A 51 -1.83 -7.92 4.17
N SER A 52 -0.82 -7.61 5.00
CA SER A 52 -0.22 -8.57 5.94
C SER A 52 -1.24 -9.06 6.99
N TRP A 53 -2.06 -8.16 7.55
CA TRP A 53 -3.11 -8.54 8.51
C TRP A 53 -4.20 -9.40 7.87
N ILE A 54 -4.64 -9.06 6.65
CA ILE A 54 -5.63 -9.88 5.92
C ILE A 54 -5.05 -11.27 5.64
N THR A 55 -3.79 -11.35 5.22
CA THR A 55 -3.12 -12.63 4.96
C THR A 55 -3.03 -13.47 6.23
N ALA A 56 -2.64 -12.86 7.36
CA ALA A 56 -2.60 -13.54 8.65
C ALA A 56 -3.97 -14.05 9.08
N LEU A 57 -5.03 -13.25 8.95
CA LEU A 57 -6.40 -13.66 9.28
C LEU A 57 -6.89 -14.82 8.40
N VAL A 58 -6.63 -14.77 7.08
CA VAL A 58 -6.97 -15.87 6.17
C VAL A 58 -6.22 -17.14 6.56
N THR A 59 -4.92 -17.05 6.88
CA THR A 59 -4.17 -18.25 7.34
C THR A 59 -4.69 -18.78 8.67
N LEU A 60 -5.06 -17.90 9.60
CA LEU A 60 -5.66 -18.30 10.88
C LEU A 60 -6.99 -19.00 10.69
N GLU A 61 -7.88 -18.48 9.83
CA GLU A 61 -9.15 -19.13 9.52
C GLU A 61 -8.94 -20.56 9.00
N ARG A 62 -8.00 -20.75 8.06
CA ARG A 62 -7.68 -22.09 7.53
C ARG A 62 -7.12 -23.02 8.61
N CYS A 63 -6.25 -22.54 9.48
CA CYS A 63 -5.70 -23.31 10.59
C CYS A 63 -6.79 -23.65 11.64
N LEU A 64 -7.69 -22.71 11.92
CA LEU A 64 -8.76 -22.88 12.89
C LEU A 64 -9.79 -23.89 12.38
N CYS A 65 -10.18 -23.85 11.10
CA CYS A 65 -11.08 -24.83 10.50
C CYS A 65 -10.55 -26.28 10.60
N ILE A 66 -9.23 -26.46 10.61
CA ILE A 66 -8.60 -27.79 10.74
C ILE A 66 -8.52 -28.22 12.20
N THR A 67 -8.10 -27.30 13.09
CA THR A 67 -7.85 -27.61 14.51
C THR A 67 -9.12 -27.65 15.35
N MET A 68 -10.10 -26.84 15.03
CA MET A 68 -11.45 -26.86 15.58
C MET A 68 -12.45 -27.04 14.44
N PRO A 69 -12.91 -28.27 14.17
CA PRO A 69 -14.04 -28.48 13.29
C PRO A 69 -15.29 -27.98 14.04
N LEU A 70 -15.60 -26.69 13.92
CA LEU A 70 -16.89 -26.16 14.34
C LEU A 70 -17.96 -26.85 13.48
N LYS A 71 -18.60 -27.88 14.04
CA LYS A 71 -19.84 -28.46 13.52
C LYS A 71 -20.99 -27.48 13.67
#